data_AF-A0A1V3XM54-F1
#
_entry.id   AF-A0A1V3XM54-F1
#
_cell.length_a   1.000
_cell.length_b   1.000
_cell.length_c   1.000
_cell.angle_alpha   90.00
_cell.angle_beta   90.00
_cell.angle_gamma   90.00
#
_symmetry.space_group_name_H-M   'P 1'
#
loop_
_entity.id
_entity.type
_entity.pdbx_description
1 polymer ?
#
loop_
_entity_poly.entity_id
_entity_poly.type
_entity_poly.pdbx_seq_one_letter_code
_entity_poly.pdbx_strand_id
1 'polypeptide(L)'
;MMVYQALRHYADAGISARFVSNVDPADLIAKLADLDPATTLFVVASKTFSTLETLTNATAARRWLTDTLGDAAVSKHFVAVSTNKRLVDDFGINTDNMFGFWDWVGGRYSVDSAIGLSVMAAIGREAFADFLSGFHIVDEHFRTAPLESNAPALLGLIGLWYSNFMGAQSRAVLPYSNDLARFAAYLQQLTMESNGKSTRADGTP
;
A
#
# COMPACT_ATOMS: atom_id res chain seq x y z
N MET A 1 1.67 5.05 1.96
CA MET A 1 2.67 6.11 2.24
C MET A 1 3.31 6.68 0.98
N MET A 2 4.01 5.88 0.15
CA MET A 2 4.76 6.41 -1.01
C MET A 2 3.90 7.24 -1.98
N VAL A 3 2.81 6.68 -2.48
CA VAL A 3 1.92 7.36 -3.44
C VAL A 3 1.30 8.62 -2.83
N TYR A 4 0.80 8.54 -1.59
CA TYR A 4 0.27 9.71 -0.88
C TYR A 4 1.28 10.86 -0.79
N GLN A 5 2.55 10.56 -0.47
CA GLN A 5 3.59 11.59 -0.41
C GLN A 5 3.90 12.16 -1.79
N ALA A 6 3.99 11.30 -2.82
CA ALA A 6 4.29 11.70 -4.19
C ALA A 6 3.18 12.54 -4.83
N LEU A 7 1.94 12.36 -4.38
CA LEU A 7 0.74 13.01 -4.90
C LEU A 7 0.15 14.03 -3.92
N ARG A 8 0.91 14.46 -2.91
CA ARG A 8 0.41 15.31 -1.82
C ARG A 8 -0.14 16.66 -2.29
N HIS A 9 0.29 17.15 -3.45
CA HIS A 9 -0.22 18.38 -4.05
C HIS A 9 -1.64 18.25 -4.61
N TYR A 10 -2.11 17.02 -4.84
CA TYR A 10 -3.51 16.74 -5.19
C TYR A 10 -4.39 16.49 -3.95
N ALA A 11 -3.84 16.51 -2.73
CA ALA A 11 -4.60 16.24 -1.52
C ALA A 11 -5.38 17.49 -1.05
N ASP A 12 -6.47 17.81 -1.74
CA ASP A 12 -7.30 19.01 -1.50
C ASP A 12 -8.62 18.71 -0.76
N ALA A 13 -8.90 17.44 -0.46
CA ALA A 13 -10.14 16.99 0.20
C ALA A 13 -10.29 17.43 1.67
N GLY A 14 -9.32 18.15 2.24
CA GLY A 14 -9.30 18.51 3.67
C GLY A 14 -9.05 17.34 4.60
N ILE A 15 -8.68 16.17 4.06
CA ILE A 15 -8.37 14.94 4.79
C ILE A 15 -6.87 14.67 4.68
N SER A 16 -6.23 14.30 5.79
CA SER A 16 -4.83 13.88 5.79
C SER A 16 -4.70 12.40 6.14
N ALA A 17 -3.82 11.70 5.44
CA ALA A 17 -3.56 10.27 5.69
C ALA A 17 -2.31 10.09 6.56
N ARG A 18 -2.44 9.25 7.60
CA ARG A 18 -1.33 8.78 8.44
C ARG A 18 -1.21 7.27 8.29
N PHE A 19 0.02 6.79 8.10
CA PHE A 19 0.30 5.37 7.91
C PHE A 19 1.01 4.83 9.14
N VAL A 20 0.45 3.77 9.72
CA VAL A 20 1.03 3.00 10.82
C VAL A 20 1.30 1.60 10.29
N SER A 21 2.54 1.14 10.42
CA SER A 21 2.94 -0.19 9.92
C SER A 21 3.84 -0.94 10.88
N ASN A 22 4.54 -0.24 11.76
CA ASN A 22 5.41 -0.88 12.74
C ASN A 22 4.56 -1.40 13.92
N VAL A 23 4.94 -2.55 14.48
CA VAL A 23 4.32 -3.08 15.70
C VAL A 23 4.82 -2.36 16.96
N ASP A 24 5.95 -1.67 16.87
CA ASP A 24 6.42 -0.76 17.92
C ASP A 24 5.34 0.30 18.22
N PRO A 25 4.80 0.35 19.46
CA PRO A 25 3.71 1.26 19.82
C PRO A 25 4.06 2.73 19.63
N ALA A 26 5.35 3.10 19.58
CA ALA A 26 5.77 4.47 19.32
C ALA A 26 5.23 5.02 17.99
N ASP A 27 5.10 4.17 16.96
CA ASP A 27 4.56 4.57 15.65
C ASP A 27 3.09 5.01 15.78
N LEU A 28 2.25 4.15 16.37
CA LEU A 28 0.83 4.45 16.56
C LEU A 28 0.62 5.65 17.50
N ILE A 29 1.31 5.68 18.65
CA ILE A 29 1.19 6.77 19.64
C ILE A 29 1.54 8.12 19.00
N ALA A 30 2.65 8.20 18.27
CA ALA A 30 3.06 9.44 17.61
C ALA A 30 2.05 9.90 16.55
N LYS A 31 1.38 8.96 15.85
CA LYS A 31 0.37 9.28 14.85
C LYS A 31 -1.00 9.64 15.42
N LEU A 32 -1.30 9.28 16.67
CA LEU A 32 -2.57 9.60 17.32
C LEU A 32 -2.50 10.88 18.18
N ALA A 33 -1.31 11.37 18.50
CA ALA A 33 -1.07 12.38 19.54
C ALA A 33 -1.89 13.68 19.42
N ASP A 34 -2.19 14.13 18.20
CA ASP A 34 -2.91 15.37 17.87
C ASP A 34 -4.22 15.12 17.11
N LEU A 35 -4.70 13.86 17.09
CA LEU A 35 -5.96 13.51 16.43
C LEU A 35 -7.15 13.59 17.39
N ASP A 36 -8.29 14.05 16.88
CA ASP A 36 -9.57 13.98 17.56
C ASP A 36 -10.28 12.67 17.16
N PRO A 37 -10.63 11.78 18.12
CA PRO A 37 -11.40 10.58 17.86
C PRO A 37 -12.67 10.83 17.04
N ALA A 38 -13.36 11.96 17.26
CA ALA A 38 -14.64 12.27 16.60
C ALA A 38 -14.49 12.62 15.11
N THR A 39 -13.28 12.89 14.63
CA THR A 39 -13.00 13.24 13.23
C THR A 39 -11.97 12.31 12.57
N THR A 40 -11.63 11.20 13.23
CA THR A 40 -10.62 10.24 12.73
C THR A 40 -11.28 9.00 12.15
N LEU A 41 -10.89 8.63 10.92
CA LEU A 41 -11.24 7.36 10.28
C LEU A 41 -10.04 6.42 10.23
N PHE A 42 -10.22 5.18 10.69
CA PHE A 42 -9.23 4.12 10.61
C PHE A 42 -9.51 3.20 9.42
N VAL A 43 -8.51 3.00 8.57
CA VAL A 43 -8.53 2.04 7.46
C VAL A 43 -7.65 0.86 7.81
N VAL A 44 -8.25 -0.29 8.15
CA VAL A 44 -7.50 -1.51 8.50
C VAL A 44 -7.21 -2.31 7.24
N ALA A 45 -5.98 -2.22 6.73
CA ALA A 45 -5.54 -2.90 5.51
C ALA A 45 -4.81 -4.21 5.83
N SER A 46 -5.50 -5.35 5.68
CA SER A 46 -4.91 -6.69 5.82
C SER A 46 -5.69 -7.71 5.00
N LYS A 47 -5.00 -8.37 4.06
CA LYS A 47 -5.60 -9.38 3.19
C LYS A 47 -6.30 -10.49 3.98
N THR A 48 -5.56 -11.13 4.89
CA THR A 48 -6.05 -12.25 5.70
C THR A 48 -6.82 -11.79 6.93
N PHE A 49 -6.68 -10.50 7.30
CA PHE A 49 -7.15 -9.94 8.56
C PHE A 49 -6.63 -10.69 9.78
N SER A 50 -5.42 -11.26 9.67
CA SER A 50 -4.77 -12.08 10.71
C SER A 50 -3.31 -11.68 10.95
N THR A 51 -2.79 -10.68 10.23
CA THR A 51 -1.43 -10.19 10.38
C THR A 51 -1.25 -9.63 11.79
N LEU A 52 -0.30 -10.18 12.55
CA LEU A 52 -0.13 -9.87 13.97
C LEU A 52 0.11 -8.37 14.20
N GLU A 53 1.03 -7.78 13.44
CA GLU A 53 1.40 -6.37 13.55
C GLU A 53 0.20 -5.46 13.23
N THR A 54 -0.55 -5.76 12.17
CA THR A 54 -1.74 -4.99 11.78
C THR A 54 -2.86 -5.11 12.81
N LEU A 55 -3.17 -6.31 13.28
CA LEU A 55 -4.24 -6.52 14.26
C LEU A 55 -3.89 -5.94 15.63
N THR A 56 -2.62 -5.98 16.02
CA THR A 56 -2.14 -5.36 17.26
C THR A 56 -2.38 -3.84 17.22
N ASN A 57 -1.98 -3.20 16.11
CA ASN A 57 -2.23 -1.76 15.90
C ASN A 57 -3.72 -1.43 15.80
N ALA A 58 -4.50 -2.22 15.05
CA ALA A 58 -5.94 -1.99 14.92
C ALA A 58 -6.67 -2.12 16.27
N THR A 59 -6.29 -3.09 17.09
CA THR A 59 -6.86 -3.27 18.44
C THR A 59 -6.51 -2.10 19.36
N ALA A 60 -5.27 -1.61 19.32
CA ALA A 60 -4.86 -0.44 20.09
C ALA A 60 -5.57 0.84 19.64
N ALA A 61 -5.71 1.05 18.32
CA ALA A 61 -6.48 2.16 17.75
C ALA A 61 -7.96 2.08 18.12
N ARG A 62 -8.55 0.87 18.12
CA ARG A 62 -9.94 0.65 18.55
C ARG A 62 -10.12 1.09 20.00
N ARG A 63 -9.23 0.67 20.90
CA ARG A 63 -9.26 1.10 22.31
C ARG A 63 -9.18 2.61 22.45
N TRP A 64 -8.20 3.24 21.79
CA TRP A 64 -8.06 4.71 21.78
C TRP A 64 -9.35 5.43 21.35
N LEU A 65 -10.05 4.93 20.34
CA LEU A 65 -11.33 5.47 19.90
C LEU A 65 -12.44 5.24 20.95
N THR A 66 -12.59 3.99 21.41
CA THR A 66 -13.71 3.60 22.28
C THR A 66 -13.59 4.17 23.69
N ASP A 67 -12.38 4.45 24.17
CA ASP A 67 -12.14 5.11 25.46
C ASP A 67 -12.74 6.53 25.49
N THR A 68 -12.91 7.16 24.31
CA THR A 68 -13.50 8.50 24.17
C THR A 68 -14.95 8.48 23.68
N LEU A 69 -15.28 7.66 22.69
CA LEU A 69 -16.57 7.70 21.98
C LEU A 69 -17.48 6.48 22.25
N GLY A 70 -17.01 5.48 22.98
CA GLY A 70 -17.71 4.22 23.23
C GLY A 70 -17.70 3.24 22.05
N ASP A 71 -18.10 1.99 22.31
CA ASP A 71 -18.02 0.88 21.33
C ASP A 71 -18.86 1.11 20.07
N ALA A 72 -19.99 1.83 20.17
CA ALA A 72 -20.85 2.11 19.03
C ALA A 72 -20.14 2.91 17.92
N ALA A 73 -19.07 3.66 18.26
CA ALA A 73 -18.30 4.45 17.32
C ALA A 73 -17.50 3.59 16.31
N VAL A 74 -17.15 2.35 16.65
CA VAL A 74 -16.33 1.48 15.78
C VAL A 74 -16.95 1.32 14.40
N SER A 75 -18.27 1.11 14.34
CA SER A 75 -19.02 0.94 13.09
C SER A 75 -18.95 2.14 12.12
N LYS A 76 -18.65 3.34 12.63
CA LYS A 76 -18.58 4.60 11.86
C LYS A 76 -17.16 5.09 11.62
N HIS A 77 -16.21 4.67 12.46
CA HIS A 77 -14.84 5.16 12.46
C HIS A 77 -13.81 4.12 12.00
N PHE A 78 -14.23 2.89 11.70
CA PHE A 78 -13.38 1.86 11.13
C PHE A 78 -13.95 1.32 9.83
N VAL A 79 -13.10 1.22 8.82
CA VAL A 79 -13.33 0.47 7.58
C VAL A 79 -12.24 -0.58 7.40
N ALA A 80 -12.54 -1.65 6.66
CA ALA A 80 -11.59 -2.73 6.40
C ALA A 80 -11.27 -2.83 4.91
N VAL A 81 -10.00 -3.04 4.59
CA VAL A 81 -9.56 -3.50 3.26
C VAL A 81 -9.04 -4.92 3.41
N SER A 82 -9.88 -5.90 3.06
CA SER A 82 -9.64 -7.30 3.38
C SER A 82 -10.44 -8.24 2.48
N THR A 83 -10.13 -9.53 2.53
CA THR A 83 -10.94 -10.59 1.92
C THR A 83 -11.66 -11.45 2.96
N ASN A 84 -11.46 -11.21 4.26
CA ASN A 84 -11.94 -12.05 5.35
C ASN A 84 -13.14 -11.43 6.10
N LYS A 85 -14.34 -11.60 5.54
CA LYS A 85 -15.58 -11.01 6.09
C LYS A 85 -15.83 -11.39 7.56
N ARG A 86 -15.56 -12.65 7.93
CA ARG A 86 -15.79 -13.14 9.29
C ARG A 86 -14.93 -12.40 10.31
N LEU A 87 -13.61 -12.31 10.09
CA LEU A 87 -12.73 -11.63 11.05
C LEU A 87 -12.95 -10.11 11.11
N VAL A 88 -13.41 -9.50 10.01
CA VAL A 88 -13.83 -8.09 9.99
C VAL A 88 -15.06 -7.87 10.87
N ASP A 89 -16.07 -8.74 10.75
CA ASP A 89 -17.28 -8.72 11.59
C ASP A 89 -16.95 -8.98 13.06
N ASP A 90 -16.12 -9.99 13.35
CA ASP A 90 -15.65 -10.32 14.70
C ASP A 90 -14.90 -9.15 15.37
N PHE A 91 -14.23 -8.30 14.60
CA PHE A 91 -13.57 -7.08 15.09
C PHE A 91 -14.57 -5.94 15.41
N GLY A 92 -15.79 -6.01 14.88
CA GLY A 92 -16.86 -5.03 15.06
C GLY A 92 -16.93 -3.97 13.95
N ILE A 93 -16.25 -4.17 12.82
CA ILE A 93 -16.39 -3.31 11.64
C ILE A 93 -17.65 -3.71 10.88
N ASN A 94 -18.47 -2.73 10.51
CA ASN A 94 -19.61 -2.98 9.63
C ASN A 94 -19.11 -3.56 8.30
N THR A 95 -19.56 -4.75 7.93
CA THR A 95 -19.14 -5.40 6.69
C THR A 95 -19.56 -4.66 5.41
N ASP A 96 -20.51 -3.73 5.49
CA ASP A 96 -20.81 -2.79 4.38
C ASP A 96 -19.68 -1.76 4.17
N ASN A 97 -18.85 -1.54 5.19
CA ASN A 97 -17.63 -0.73 5.15
C ASN A 97 -16.37 -1.58 4.89
N MET A 98 -16.54 -2.77 4.30
CA MET A 98 -15.45 -3.64 3.88
C MET A 98 -15.21 -3.52 2.38
N PHE A 99 -13.98 -3.21 2.01
CA PHE A 99 -13.54 -3.10 0.63
C PHE A 99 -12.72 -4.34 0.26
N GLY A 100 -13.31 -5.18 -0.58
CA GLY A 100 -12.73 -6.44 -1.03
C GLY A 100 -11.62 -6.28 -2.06
N PHE A 101 -10.72 -7.25 -2.10
CA PHE A 101 -9.78 -7.49 -3.21
C PHE A 101 -9.52 -9.01 -3.33
N TRP A 102 -8.59 -9.43 -4.18
CA TRP A 102 -8.46 -10.85 -4.56
C TRP A 102 -7.11 -11.49 -4.21
N ASP A 103 -7.09 -12.82 -4.26
CA ASP A 103 -5.92 -13.67 -3.99
C ASP A 103 -4.77 -13.43 -4.99
N TRP A 104 -5.09 -13.20 -6.26
CA TRP A 104 -4.13 -12.86 -7.31
C TRP A 104 -3.50 -11.46 -7.16
N VAL A 105 -4.02 -10.59 -6.29
CA VAL A 105 -3.38 -9.32 -5.95
C VAL A 105 -2.27 -9.57 -4.92
N GLY A 106 -1.02 -9.51 -5.38
CA GLY A 106 0.16 -9.59 -4.52
C GLY A 106 0.36 -8.30 -3.70
N GLY A 107 0.80 -8.41 -2.44
CA GLY A 107 0.89 -7.25 -1.52
C GLY A 107 1.73 -6.09 -2.08
N ARG A 108 2.91 -6.38 -2.64
CA ARG A 108 3.77 -5.36 -3.28
C ARG A 108 3.24 -4.79 -4.61
N TYR A 109 2.18 -5.38 -5.16
CA TYR A 109 1.49 -4.97 -6.39
C TYR A 109 0.04 -4.51 -6.10
N SER A 110 -0.27 -4.09 -4.88
CA SER A 110 -1.67 -3.90 -4.46
C SER A 110 -2.16 -2.46 -4.43
N VAL A 111 -1.30 -1.47 -4.68
CA VAL A 111 -1.63 -0.04 -4.45
C VAL A 111 -2.76 0.49 -5.33
N ASP A 112 -2.95 -0.11 -6.49
CA ASP A 112 -3.99 0.13 -7.50
C ASP A 112 -5.28 -0.68 -7.25
N SER A 113 -5.32 -1.48 -6.18
CA SER A 113 -6.51 -2.17 -5.69
C SER A 113 -7.21 -1.37 -4.57
N ALA A 114 -8.15 -2.01 -3.85
CA ALA A 114 -8.77 -1.45 -2.64
C ALA A 114 -7.77 -0.99 -1.56
N ILE A 115 -6.54 -1.51 -1.56
CA ILE A 115 -5.46 -1.04 -0.67
C ILE A 115 -5.14 0.45 -0.89
N GLY A 116 -5.39 0.97 -2.10
CA GLY A 116 -5.28 2.39 -2.45
C GLY A 116 -6.36 3.29 -1.83
N LEU A 117 -7.33 2.77 -1.07
CA LEU A 117 -8.45 3.53 -0.51
C LEU A 117 -8.01 4.80 0.22
N SER A 118 -6.96 4.72 1.05
CA SER A 118 -6.44 5.87 1.79
C SER A 118 -5.85 6.96 0.88
N VAL A 119 -5.28 6.58 -0.27
CA VAL A 119 -4.80 7.52 -1.28
C VAL A 119 -5.99 8.17 -1.96
N MET A 120 -6.95 7.37 -2.46
CA MET A 120 -8.17 7.86 -3.11
C MET A 120 -8.96 8.83 -2.21
N ALA A 121 -9.08 8.52 -0.91
CA ALA A 121 -9.76 9.39 0.04
C ALA A 121 -9.07 10.75 0.22
N ALA A 122 -7.73 10.79 0.10
CA ALA A 122 -6.96 12.01 0.29
C ALA A 122 -6.88 12.87 -0.98
N ILE A 123 -6.64 12.26 -2.15
CA ILE A 123 -6.45 12.98 -3.42
C ILE A 123 -7.72 13.11 -4.26
N GLY A 124 -8.82 12.52 -3.81
CA GLY A 124 -10.08 12.47 -4.54
C GLY A 124 -10.17 11.34 -5.56
N ARG A 125 -11.41 10.99 -5.91
CA ARG A 125 -11.73 9.90 -6.85
C ARG A 125 -11.19 10.16 -8.26
N GLU A 126 -11.27 11.39 -8.74
CA GLU A 126 -10.87 11.75 -10.10
C GLU A 126 -9.34 11.63 -10.28
N ALA A 127 -8.55 12.22 -9.38
CA ALA A 127 -7.09 12.07 -9.42
C ALA A 127 -6.63 10.62 -9.21
N PHE A 128 -7.35 9.84 -8.41
CA PHE A 128 -7.07 8.41 -8.27
C PHE A 128 -7.40 7.63 -9.56
N ALA A 129 -8.49 7.98 -10.26
CA ALA A 129 -8.81 7.38 -11.56
C ALA A 129 -7.74 7.70 -12.62
N ASP A 130 -7.24 8.94 -12.65
CA ASP A 130 -6.13 9.33 -13.53
C ASP A 130 -4.84 8.57 -13.18
N PHE A 131 -4.56 8.35 -11.90
CA PHE A 131 -3.47 7.52 -11.44
C PHE A 131 -3.58 6.07 -11.96
N LEU A 132 -4.77 5.47 -11.88
CA LEU A 132 -5.03 4.12 -12.43
C LEU A 132 -4.93 4.08 -13.96
N SER A 133 -5.39 5.13 -14.65
CA SER A 133 -5.23 5.28 -16.10
C SER A 133 -3.75 5.28 -16.49
N GLY A 134 -2.90 5.93 -15.71
CA GLY A 134 -1.44 5.87 -15.87
C GLY A 134 -0.85 4.46 -15.78
N PHE A 135 -1.32 3.64 -14.82
CA PHE A 135 -0.95 2.22 -14.75
C PHE A 135 -1.34 1.49 -16.04
N HIS A 136 -2.60 1.64 -16.47
CA HIS A 136 -3.11 0.95 -17.64
C HIS A 136 -2.37 1.32 -18.94
N ILE A 137 -1.97 2.58 -19.10
CA ILE A 137 -1.14 3.02 -20.24
C ILE A 137 0.20 2.25 -20.28
N VAL A 138 0.85 2.10 -19.13
CA VAL A 138 2.14 1.38 -19.05
C VAL A 138 1.94 -0.12 -19.26
N ASP A 139 0.85 -0.70 -18.75
CA ASP A 139 0.51 -2.10 -18.96
C ASP A 139 0.28 -2.42 -20.45
N GLU A 140 -0.50 -1.59 -21.14
CA GLU A 140 -0.77 -1.76 -22.58
C GLU A 140 0.51 -1.59 -23.40
N HIS A 141 1.36 -0.63 -23.04
CA HIS A 141 2.68 -0.48 -23.65
C HIS A 141 3.54 -1.72 -23.45
N PHE A 142 3.63 -2.23 -22.20
CA PHE A 142 4.39 -3.43 -21.89
C PHE A 142 3.88 -4.66 -22.65
N ARG A 143 2.55 -4.79 -22.80
CA ARG A 143 1.89 -5.92 -23.46
C ARG A 143 2.05 -5.91 -24.98
N THR A 144 2.11 -4.74 -25.62
CA THR A 144 1.96 -4.62 -27.08
C THR A 144 3.17 -4.09 -27.83
N ALA A 145 4.06 -3.32 -27.18
CA ALA A 145 5.21 -2.73 -27.86
C ALA A 145 6.27 -3.79 -28.24
N PRO A 146 6.88 -3.69 -29.43
CA PRO A 146 8.04 -4.50 -29.80
C PRO A 146 9.16 -4.37 -28.77
N LEU A 147 9.87 -5.47 -28.48
CA LEU A 147 10.85 -5.57 -27.39
C LEU A 147 11.90 -4.45 -27.42
N GLU A 148 12.39 -4.10 -28.61
CA GLU A 148 13.37 -3.05 -28.89
C GLU A 148 12.90 -1.62 -28.54
N SER A 149 11.60 -1.44 -28.32
CA SER A 149 10.96 -0.17 -27.95
C SER A 149 10.16 -0.27 -26.64
N ASN A 150 10.21 -1.42 -25.98
CA ASN A 150 9.45 -1.71 -24.77
C ASN A 150 10.22 -1.26 -23.53
N ALA A 151 9.93 -0.06 -23.05
CA ALA A 151 10.66 0.59 -21.95
C ALA A 151 10.79 -0.26 -20.67
N PRO A 152 9.71 -0.89 -20.12
CA PRO A 152 9.86 -1.78 -18.96
C PRO A 152 10.74 -3.00 -19.25
N ALA A 153 10.60 -3.62 -20.43
CA ALA A 153 11.41 -4.79 -20.81
C ALA A 153 12.89 -4.44 -20.96
N LEU A 154 13.21 -3.35 -21.65
CA LEU A 154 14.58 -2.84 -21.79
C LEU A 154 15.19 -2.51 -20.42
N LEU A 155 14.42 -1.89 -19.52
CA LEU A 155 14.88 -1.60 -18.16
C LEU A 155 15.20 -2.89 -17.37
N GLY A 156 14.40 -3.95 -17.57
CA GLY A 156 14.66 -5.28 -17.02
C GLY A 156 15.93 -5.91 -17.59
N LEU A 157 16.12 -5.85 -18.92
CA LEU A 157 17.31 -6.39 -19.61
C LEU A 157 18.60 -5.67 -19.19
N ILE A 158 18.56 -4.35 -18.99
CA ILE A 158 19.68 -3.59 -18.44
C ILE A 158 20.03 -4.07 -17.03
N GLY A 159 19.02 -4.32 -16.19
CA GLY A 159 19.21 -4.89 -14.85
C GLY A 159 19.89 -6.27 -14.91
N LEU A 160 19.40 -7.15 -15.79
CA LEU A 160 20.00 -8.47 -16.03
C LEU A 160 21.44 -8.34 -16.54
N TRP A 161 21.71 -7.40 -17.45
CA TRP A 161 23.04 -7.17 -17.99
C TRP A 161 24.06 -6.86 -16.89
N TYR A 162 23.75 -5.87 -16.06
CA TYR A 162 24.65 -5.46 -14.99
C TYR A 162 24.78 -6.51 -13.88
N SER A 163 23.69 -7.21 -13.55
CA SER A 163 23.73 -8.24 -12.51
C SER A 163 24.50 -9.49 -12.96
N ASN A 164 24.16 -10.04 -14.13
CA ASN A 164 24.66 -11.35 -14.56
C ASN A 164 26.04 -11.28 -15.24
N PHE A 165 26.37 -10.18 -15.92
CA PHE A 165 27.62 -10.08 -16.68
C PHE A 165 28.63 -9.11 -16.07
N MET A 166 28.17 -8.08 -15.35
CA MET A 166 29.06 -7.10 -14.69
C MET A 166 29.18 -7.33 -13.18
N GLY A 167 28.44 -8.29 -12.61
CA GLY A 167 28.51 -8.63 -11.18
C GLY A 167 27.95 -7.55 -10.24
N ALA A 168 27.14 -6.62 -10.73
CA ALA A 168 26.52 -5.60 -9.90
C ALA A 168 25.50 -6.22 -8.95
N GLN A 169 25.69 -5.99 -7.64
CA GLN A 169 24.83 -6.55 -6.59
C GLN A 169 23.77 -5.56 -6.07
N SER A 170 23.81 -4.31 -6.51
CA SER A 170 22.91 -3.25 -6.06
C SER A 170 22.47 -2.36 -7.21
N ARG A 171 21.30 -1.73 -7.04
CA ARG A 171 20.75 -0.73 -7.95
C ARG A 171 20.35 0.50 -7.16
N ALA A 172 20.99 1.63 -7.47
CA ALA A 172 20.59 2.91 -6.91
C ALA A 172 19.36 3.46 -7.64
N VAL A 173 18.38 3.95 -6.89
CA VAL A 173 17.22 4.69 -7.41
C VAL A 173 17.27 6.09 -6.82
N LEU A 174 17.52 7.09 -7.67
CA LEU A 174 17.85 8.46 -7.26
C LEU A 174 16.84 9.44 -7.89
N PRO A 175 15.59 9.51 -7.39
CA PRO A 175 14.63 10.48 -7.89
C PRO A 175 15.06 11.89 -7.49
N TYR A 176 15.15 12.80 -8.45
CA TYR A 176 15.44 14.22 -8.21
C TYR A 176 14.16 14.98 -7.83
N SER A 177 13.44 14.44 -6.85
CA SER A 177 12.20 15.02 -6.30
C SER A 177 12.04 14.59 -4.85
N ASN A 178 11.86 15.56 -3.96
CA ASN A 178 11.63 15.32 -2.53
C ASN A 178 10.33 14.53 -2.27
N ASP A 179 9.32 14.71 -3.12
CA ASP A 179 8.03 14.05 -2.95
C ASP A 179 8.11 12.55 -3.29
N LEU A 180 9.17 12.14 -4.00
CA LEU A 180 9.53 10.75 -4.27
C LEU A 180 10.51 10.16 -3.24
N ALA A 181 10.72 10.77 -2.08
CA ALA A 181 11.66 10.28 -1.06
C ALA A 181 11.38 8.83 -0.59
N ARG A 182 10.14 8.35 -0.72
CA ARG A 182 9.75 6.97 -0.37
C ARG A 182 9.67 6.03 -1.57
N PHE A 183 9.97 6.49 -2.77
CA PHE A 183 9.89 5.69 -3.99
C PHE A 183 10.91 4.56 -3.99
N ALA A 184 12.16 4.83 -3.60
CA ALA A 184 13.18 3.80 -3.47
C ALA A 184 12.79 2.71 -2.45
N ALA A 185 12.23 3.10 -1.29
CA ALA A 185 11.76 2.15 -0.28
C ALA A 185 10.59 1.28 -0.78
N TYR A 186 9.67 1.85 -1.56
CA TYR A 186 8.62 1.06 -2.24
C TYR A 186 9.21 0.06 -3.23
N LEU A 187 10.16 0.48 -4.06
CA LEU A 187 10.82 -0.39 -5.02
C LEU A 187 11.66 -1.49 -4.37
N GLN A 188 12.23 -1.26 -3.18
CA GLN A 188 12.97 -2.30 -2.44
C GLN A 188 12.07 -3.52 -2.20
N GLN A 189 10.87 -3.33 -1.64
CA GLN A 189 9.94 -4.44 -1.47
C GLN A 189 9.53 -5.02 -2.83
N LEU A 190 9.14 -4.16 -3.78
CA LEU A 190 8.68 -4.61 -5.10
C LEU A 190 9.69 -5.52 -5.79
N THR A 191 10.97 -5.16 -5.77
CA THR A 191 12.02 -5.83 -6.53
C THR A 191 12.69 -6.95 -5.74
N MET A 192 13.12 -6.68 -4.50
CA MET A 192 13.92 -7.62 -3.71
C MET A 192 13.05 -8.79 -3.23
N GLU A 193 11.81 -8.54 -2.83
CA GLU A 193 10.89 -9.63 -2.42
C GLU A 193 10.39 -10.44 -3.63
N SER A 194 10.29 -9.83 -4.82
CA SER A 194 9.94 -10.55 -6.05
C SER A 194 11.09 -11.44 -6.53
N ASN A 195 12.30 -10.89 -6.63
CA ASN A 195 13.39 -11.47 -7.41
C ASN A 195 14.56 -11.99 -6.56
N GLY A 196 14.61 -11.70 -5.26
CA GLY A 196 15.58 -12.26 -4.32
C GLY A 196 15.27 -13.72 -4.02
N LYS A 197 15.48 -14.59 -5.00
CA LYS A 197 15.12 -16.02 -4.97
C LYS A 197 16.33 -16.89 -5.26
N SER A 198 16.26 -18.14 -4.81
CA SER A 198 17.32 -19.16 -4.94
C SER A 198 16.78 -20.49 -5.48
N THR A 199 15.66 -20.43 -6.22
CA THR A 199 15.00 -21.60 -6.79
C THR A 199 14.30 -21.18 -8.07
N ARG A 200 14.47 -21.96 -9.13
CA ARG A 200 13.90 -21.76 -10.45
C ARG A 200 12.46 -22.24 -10.52
N ALA A 201 11.77 -21.90 -11.61
CA ALA A 201 10.38 -22.28 -11.83
C ALA A 201 10.17 -23.81 -11.93
N ASP A 202 11.20 -24.58 -12.30
CA ASP A 202 11.18 -26.05 -12.35
C ASP A 202 11.51 -26.72 -11.00
N GLY A 203 11.76 -25.92 -9.95
CA GLY A 203 12.09 -26.41 -8.60
C GLY A 203 13.58 -26.71 -8.39
N THR A 204 14.43 -26.52 -9.40
CA THR A 204 15.88 -26.64 -9.22
C THR A 204 16.46 -25.41 -8.49
N PRO A 205 17.58 -25.55 -7.75
CA PRO A 205 18.29 -24.40 -7.18
C PRO A 205 18.69 -23.32 -8.21
#